data_AF-A0A8S2FAY1-F1
#
_entry.id   AF-A0A8S2FAY1-F1
#
_cell.length_a   1.000
_cell.length_b   1.000
_cell.length_c   1.000
_cell.angle_alpha   90.00
_cell.angle_beta   90.00
_cell.angle_gamma   90.00
#
_symmetry.space_group_name_H-M   'P 1'
#
loop_
_entity.id
_entity.type
_entity.pdbx_description
1 polymer ?
#
loop_
_entity_poly.entity_id
_entity_poly.type
_entity_poly.pdbx_seq_one_letter_code
_entity_poly.pdbx_strand_id
1 'polypeptide(L)'
;MDQIFTLKTTMETRRELNKPLFIYLIDITKAYDSVNRELLWKVCLKYGMSEKIVTLLEILYRNSRTKVRIEGELSDSFLIETGVLQAGIPSPILFNILFDFIIRKIVEGAGVDCVQFSYGSNDFYHGAGENYENFNILALLYADDLVAMCETADNLETFIRPFEKVTQEVGLTRSVKKTCIMTSKQLEEDHNRKFLKDREVVFPGFDITIRNQKIETVGSFNYLGCSLTSDQRPDSGISTRLSKVATAFNMLRHMIWSRKSIPIKSRLKVFRACVLRVYCMEVKRGLSQVYMYVE
;
A
#
# COMPACT_ATOMS: atom_id res chain seq x y z
N MET A 1 -1.21 8.99 -9.13
CA MET A 1 -0.20 7.97 -9.48
C MET A 1 -0.69 6.61 -9.02
N ASP A 2 -0.45 5.57 -9.81
CA ASP A 2 -0.72 4.19 -9.39
C ASP A 2 0.38 3.73 -8.43
N GLN A 3 0.02 3.44 -7.18
CA GLN A 3 0.98 3.08 -6.13
C GLN A 3 1.73 1.78 -6.44
N ILE A 4 1.09 0.83 -7.12
CA ILE A 4 1.74 -0.43 -7.51
C ILE A 4 2.76 -0.16 -8.60
N PHE A 5 2.41 0.68 -9.58
CA PHE A 5 3.32 1.08 -10.64
C PHE A 5 4.55 1.78 -10.05
N THR A 6 4.36 2.79 -9.21
CA THR A 6 5.46 3.52 -8.57
C THR A 6 6.39 2.58 -7.80
N LEU A 7 5.83 1.66 -7.00
CA LEU A 7 6.62 0.70 -6.25
C LEU A 7 7.42 -0.24 -7.15
N LYS A 8 6.79 -0.81 -8.19
CA LYS A 8 7.46 -1.72 -9.13
C LYS A 8 8.54 -1.03 -9.92
N THR A 9 8.25 0.14 -10.50
CA THR A 9 9.25 0.93 -11.23
C THR A 9 10.41 1.30 -10.32
N THR A 10 10.14 1.68 -9.06
CA THR A 10 11.21 1.95 -8.09
C THR A 10 12.07 0.71 -7.84
N MET A 11 11.44 -0.45 -7.63
CA MET A 11 12.13 -1.72 -7.45
C MET A 11 12.99 -2.11 -8.66
N GLU A 12 12.45 -1.97 -9.87
CA GLU A 12 13.11 -2.29 -11.15
C GLU A 12 14.30 -1.35 -11.39
N THR A 13 14.09 -0.03 -11.31
CA THR A 13 15.15 0.96 -11.50
C THR A 13 16.30 0.76 -10.51
N ARG A 14 16.00 0.47 -9.23
CA ARG A 14 17.07 0.24 -8.24
C ARG A 14 17.86 -1.02 -8.53
N ARG A 15 17.19 -2.08 -9.00
CA ARG A 15 17.85 -3.31 -9.42
C ARG A 15 18.75 -3.09 -10.63
N GLU A 16 18.27 -2.37 -11.65
CA GLU A 16 19.05 -2.05 -12.85
C GLU A 16 20.30 -1.22 -12.53
N LEU A 17 20.18 -0.29 -11.58
CA LEU A 17 21.29 0.52 -11.08
C LEU A 17 22.17 -0.20 -10.05
N ASN A 18 21.89 -1.46 -9.72
CA ASN A 18 22.53 -2.24 -8.66
C ASN A 18 22.59 -1.49 -7.31
N LYS A 19 21.53 -0.72 -7.01
CA LYS A 19 21.39 0.03 -5.76
C LYS A 19 20.49 -0.73 -4.78
N PRO A 20 20.82 -0.73 -3.48
CA PRO A 20 19.93 -1.30 -2.47
C PRO A 20 18.61 -0.53 -2.39
N LEU A 21 17.55 -1.25 -2.05
CA LEU A 21 16.24 -0.69 -1.73
C LEU A 21 15.70 -1.45 -0.52
N PHE A 22 15.28 -0.69 0.49
CA PHE A 22 14.59 -1.18 1.67
C PHE A 22 13.15 -0.70 1.61
N ILE A 23 12.22 -1.62 1.78
CA ILE A 23 10.78 -1.39 1.68
C ILE A 23 10.17 -1.79 3.01
N TYR A 24 9.51 -0.84 3.66
CA TYR A 24 8.79 -1.07 4.91
C TYR A 24 7.29 -1.00 4.66
N LEU A 25 6.63 -2.11 4.95
CA LEU A 25 5.23 -2.35 4.70
C LEU A 25 4.48 -2.25 5.99
N ILE A 26 3.58 -1.29 6.08
CA ILE A 26 2.89 -0.95 7.31
C ILE A 26 1.40 -1.18 7.10
N ASP A 27 0.82 -2.00 7.97
CA ASP A 27 -0.62 -2.18 8.10
C ASP A 27 -1.03 -1.59 9.46
N ILE A 28 -1.95 -0.63 9.46
CA ILE A 28 -2.46 -0.02 10.69
C ILE A 28 -3.71 -0.77 11.16
N THR A 29 -3.67 -1.20 12.42
CA THR A 29 -4.75 -1.99 13.01
C THR A 29 -6.00 -1.12 13.15
N LYS A 30 -7.07 -1.53 12.45
CA LYS A 30 -8.38 -0.85 12.48
C LYS A 30 -8.25 0.65 12.18
N ALA A 31 -7.50 1.00 11.14
CA ALA A 31 -7.08 2.38 10.89
C ALA A 31 -8.23 3.40 10.94
N TYR A 32 -9.36 3.09 10.31
CA TYR A 32 -10.53 3.97 10.31
C TYR A 32 -11.18 4.08 11.69
N ASP A 33 -11.30 2.99 12.43
CA ASP A 33 -11.97 2.95 13.74
C ASP A 33 -11.12 3.58 14.86
N SER A 34 -9.80 3.65 14.65
CA SER A 34 -8.82 4.12 15.65
C SER A 34 -8.53 5.63 15.59
N VAL A 35 -9.08 6.36 14.61
CA VAL A 35 -8.81 7.80 14.45
C VAL A 35 -9.25 8.60 15.68
N ASN A 36 -8.35 9.40 16.24
CA ASN A 36 -8.70 10.38 17.27
C ASN A 36 -9.45 11.56 16.64
N ARG A 37 -10.75 11.68 16.95
CA ARG A 37 -11.63 12.73 16.40
C ARG A 37 -11.24 14.13 16.84
N GLU A 38 -10.91 14.31 18.12
CA GLU A 38 -10.52 15.62 18.66
C GLU A 38 -9.27 16.16 17.97
N LEU A 39 -8.28 15.29 17.76
CA LEU A 39 -7.09 15.64 16.99
C LEU A 39 -7.45 15.94 15.54
N LEU A 40 -8.25 15.10 14.89
CA LEU A 40 -8.67 15.29 13.50
C LEU A 40 -9.30 16.67 13.27
N TRP A 41 -10.18 17.12 14.15
CA TRP A 41 -10.80 18.45 14.04
C TRP A 41 -9.77 19.58 14.18
N LYS A 42 -8.83 19.46 15.11
CA LYS A 42 -7.71 20.40 15.25
C LYS A 42 -6.83 20.44 13.99
N VAL A 43 -6.57 19.28 13.37
CA VAL A 43 -5.82 19.21 12.11
C VAL A 43 -6.60 19.85 10.96
N CYS A 44 -7.90 19.58 10.82
CA CYS A 44 -8.74 20.21 9.80
C CYS A 44 -8.69 21.74 9.89
N LEU A 45 -8.82 22.29 11.11
CA LEU A 45 -8.70 23.74 11.35
C LEU A 45 -7.30 24.25 10.99
N LYS A 46 -6.24 23.53 11.42
CA LYS A 46 -4.84 23.87 11.08
C LYS A 46 -4.62 23.93 9.56
N TYR A 47 -5.31 23.08 8.81
CA TYR A 47 -5.21 23.01 7.34
C TYR A 47 -6.10 24.04 6.62
N GLY A 48 -6.73 24.94 7.37
CA GLY A 48 -7.53 26.04 6.82
C GLY A 48 -8.99 25.70 6.52
N MET A 49 -9.49 24.56 7.01
CA MET A 49 -10.92 24.26 6.92
C MET A 49 -11.71 25.24 7.80
N SER A 50 -12.77 25.85 7.26
CA SER A 50 -13.57 26.80 8.04
C SER A 50 -14.21 26.15 9.27
N GLU A 51 -14.30 26.91 10.37
CA GLU A 51 -14.93 26.46 11.62
C GLU A 51 -16.35 25.96 11.41
N LYS A 52 -17.10 26.57 10.47
CA LYS A 52 -18.47 26.14 10.13
C LYS A 52 -18.50 24.70 9.60
N ILE A 53 -17.57 24.34 8.71
CA ILE A 53 -17.49 22.98 8.16
C ILE A 53 -17.05 21.99 9.25
N VAL A 54 -16.04 22.34 10.05
CA VAL A 54 -15.56 21.49 11.14
C VAL A 54 -16.67 21.25 12.17
N THR A 55 -17.44 22.28 12.53
CA THR A 55 -18.61 22.15 13.42
C THR A 55 -19.66 21.20 12.84
N LEU A 56 -19.95 21.28 11.54
CA LEU A 56 -20.89 20.36 10.87
C LEU A 56 -20.39 18.92 10.90
N LEU A 57 -19.08 18.71 10.69
CA LEU A 57 -18.46 17.39 10.82
C LEU A 57 -18.55 16.89 12.26
N GLU A 58 -18.20 17.71 13.25
CA GLU A 58 -18.35 17.35 14.67
C GLU A 58 -19.77 16.90 15.00
N ILE A 59 -20.78 17.65 14.54
CA ILE A 59 -22.19 17.28 14.72
C ILE A 59 -22.52 15.95 14.05
N LEU A 60 -22.07 15.72 12.81
CA LEU A 60 -22.27 14.47 12.08
C LEU A 60 -21.71 13.26 12.84
N TYR A 61 -20.57 13.44 13.50
CA TYR A 61 -19.87 12.40 14.22
C TYR A 61 -20.33 12.25 15.68
N ARG A 62 -20.98 13.27 16.24
CA ARG A 62 -21.42 13.31 17.65
C ARG A 62 -22.51 12.29 17.92
N ASN A 63 -22.45 11.65 19.09
CA ASN A 63 -23.44 10.67 19.55
C ASN A 63 -23.67 9.51 18.55
N SER A 64 -22.71 9.21 17.67
CA SER A 64 -22.76 8.08 16.75
C SER A 64 -22.88 6.78 17.53
N ARG A 65 -23.97 6.03 17.36
CA ARG A 65 -24.16 4.71 17.99
C ARG A 65 -24.14 3.61 16.95
N THR A 66 -23.68 2.42 17.34
CA THR A 66 -23.73 1.22 16.49
C THR A 66 -24.27 0.03 17.24
N LYS A 67 -24.65 -1.01 16.48
CA LYS A 67 -25.08 -2.32 16.95
C LYS A 67 -24.36 -3.38 16.12
N VAL A 68 -23.97 -4.48 16.76
CA VAL A 68 -23.40 -5.63 16.06
C VAL A 68 -24.53 -6.62 15.76
N ARG A 69 -24.57 -7.17 14.54
CA ARG A 69 -25.47 -8.28 14.22
C ARG A 69 -24.69 -9.60 14.25
N ILE A 70 -25.11 -10.53 15.10
CA ILE A 70 -24.53 -11.88 15.21
C ILE A 70 -25.66 -12.88 15.00
N GLU A 71 -25.52 -13.76 14.01
CA GLU A 71 -26.50 -14.84 13.73
C GLU A 71 -27.97 -14.37 13.55
N GLY A 72 -28.15 -13.12 13.13
CA GLY A 72 -29.48 -12.51 12.92
C GLY A 72 -29.98 -11.67 14.09
N GLU A 73 -29.39 -11.82 15.27
CA GLU A 73 -29.70 -11.02 16.45
C GLU A 73 -28.85 -9.75 16.51
N LEU A 74 -29.45 -8.66 16.99
CA LEU A 74 -28.77 -7.38 17.17
C LEU A 74 -28.35 -7.21 18.63
N SER A 75 -27.10 -6.78 18.84
CA SER A 75 -26.62 -6.37 20.15
C SER A 75 -27.34 -5.12 20.65
N ASP A 76 -27.14 -4.82 21.92
CA ASP A 76 -27.42 -3.50 22.47
C ASP A 76 -26.62 -2.42 21.73
N SER A 77 -27.17 -1.20 21.72
CA SER A 77 -26.50 -0.06 21.10
C SER A 77 -25.42 0.49 22.01
N PHE A 78 -24.23 0.72 21.46
CA PHE A 78 -23.14 1.39 22.16
C PHE A 78 -22.66 2.61 21.37
N LEU A 79 -22.03 3.54 22.10
CA LEU A 79 -21.49 4.78 21.55
C LEU A 79 -20.16 4.51 20.84
N ILE A 80 -19.95 5.13 19.69
CA ILE A 80 -18.67 5.16 18.98
C ILE A 80 -18.02 6.52 19.26
N GLU A 81 -16.94 6.50 20.03
CA GLU A 81 -16.20 7.70 20.44
C GLU A 81 -14.99 8.00 19.56
N THR A 82 -14.40 6.96 18.94
CA THR A 82 -13.24 7.06 18.05
C THR A 82 -13.61 6.75 16.61
N GLY A 83 -12.67 7.04 15.72
CA GLY A 83 -12.74 6.62 14.33
C GLY A 83 -13.58 7.51 13.43
N VAL A 84 -13.33 7.38 12.14
CA VAL A 84 -14.20 7.90 11.08
C VAL A 84 -15.30 6.88 10.76
N LEU A 85 -16.46 7.33 10.26
CA LEU A 85 -17.61 6.45 10.04
C LEU A 85 -17.30 5.54 8.83
N GLN A 86 -17.34 4.22 9.00
CA GLN A 86 -17.16 3.32 7.87
C GLN A 86 -18.24 3.56 6.80
N ALA A 87 -17.83 3.56 5.54
CA ALA A 87 -18.67 3.92 4.39
C ALA A 87 -19.23 5.36 4.39
N GLY A 88 -18.78 6.23 5.31
CA GLY A 88 -19.08 7.65 5.26
C GLY A 88 -18.38 8.32 4.07
N ILE A 89 -19.11 9.13 3.30
CA ILE A 89 -18.56 9.90 2.17
C ILE A 89 -17.34 10.75 2.58
N PRO A 90 -17.32 11.47 3.72
CA PRO A 90 -16.15 12.28 4.09
C PRO A 90 -15.01 11.45 4.70
N SER A 91 -15.26 10.22 5.14
CA SER A 91 -14.31 9.44 5.93
C SER A 91 -12.97 9.20 5.25
N PRO A 92 -12.89 8.85 3.94
CA PRO A 92 -11.60 8.68 3.27
C PRO A 92 -10.77 9.97 3.22
N ILE A 93 -11.42 11.12 2.99
CA ILE A 93 -10.73 12.42 2.94
C ILE A 93 -10.24 12.82 4.33
N LEU A 94 -11.08 12.66 5.35
CA LEU A 94 -10.70 12.96 6.74
C LEU A 94 -9.53 12.10 7.22
N PHE A 95 -9.54 10.82 6.87
CA PHE A 95 -8.44 9.92 7.15
C PHE A 95 -7.15 10.38 6.47
N ASN A 96 -7.21 10.73 5.18
CA ASN A 96 -6.05 11.22 4.44
C ASN A 96 -5.49 12.54 5.01
N ILE A 97 -6.35 13.45 5.48
CA ILE A 97 -5.92 14.71 6.13
C ILE A 97 -5.10 14.42 7.39
N LEU A 98 -5.58 13.50 8.24
CA LEU A 98 -4.86 13.11 9.44
C LEU A 98 -3.52 12.43 9.10
N PHE A 99 -3.51 11.56 8.10
CA PHE A 99 -2.29 10.87 7.68
C PHE A 99 -1.25 11.81 7.07
N ASP A 100 -1.68 12.76 6.24
CA ASP A 100 -0.78 13.80 5.72
C ASP A 100 -0.13 14.57 6.88
N PHE A 101 -0.89 14.91 7.93
CA PHE A 101 -0.35 15.56 9.13
C PHE A 101 0.70 14.69 9.86
N ILE A 102 0.44 13.39 9.99
CA ILE A 102 1.39 12.44 10.60
C ILE A 102 2.68 12.37 9.79
N ILE A 103 2.58 12.19 8.47
CA ILE A 103 3.73 12.07 7.58
C ILE A 103 4.54 13.37 7.56
N ARG A 104 3.90 14.54 7.50
CA ARG A 104 4.61 15.83 7.58
C ARG A 104 5.35 15.99 8.89
N LYS A 105 4.73 15.63 10.03
CA LYS A 105 5.42 15.65 11.34
C LYS A 105 6.66 14.77 11.36
N ILE A 106 6.61 13.62 10.70
CA ILE A 106 7.76 12.71 10.60
C ILE A 106 8.85 13.32 9.73
N VAL A 107 8.50 13.85 8.56
CA VAL A 107 9.46 14.43 7.60
C VAL A 107 10.08 15.74 8.11
N GLU A 108 9.32 16.59 8.79
CA GLU A 108 9.83 17.83 9.37
C GLU A 108 10.69 17.58 10.62
N GLY A 109 10.37 16.52 11.39
CA GLY A 109 11.02 16.23 12.65
C GLY A 109 12.23 15.29 12.56
N ALA A 110 12.37 14.56 11.45
CA ALA A 110 13.48 13.65 11.22
C ALA A 110 14.12 13.97 9.86
N GLY A 111 15.45 13.97 9.80
CA GLY A 111 16.19 14.05 8.54
C GLY A 111 16.07 12.74 7.76
N VAL A 112 14.84 12.38 7.39
CA VAL A 112 14.52 11.13 6.71
C VAL A 112 14.92 11.25 5.25
N ASP A 113 16.01 10.59 4.90
CA ASP A 113 16.45 10.46 3.52
C ASP A 113 15.66 9.35 2.82
N CYS A 114 15.04 9.71 1.70
CA CYS A 114 14.14 8.89 0.91
C CYS A 114 14.78 8.40 -0.39
N VAL A 115 14.01 7.67 -1.22
CA VAL A 115 14.45 7.24 -2.55
C VAL A 115 14.49 8.43 -3.49
N GLN A 116 15.70 8.85 -3.90
CA GLN A 116 15.92 9.95 -4.83
C GLN A 116 15.95 9.49 -6.29
N PHE A 117 15.17 10.14 -7.15
CA PHE A 117 15.17 9.98 -8.60
C PHE A 117 15.65 11.25 -9.26
N SER A 118 16.40 11.12 -10.34
CA SER A 118 16.83 12.23 -11.20
C SER A 118 16.18 12.06 -12.56
N TYR A 119 15.53 13.09 -13.09
CA TYR A 119 15.00 13.08 -14.46
C TYR A 119 15.52 14.29 -15.24
N GLY A 120 15.86 14.08 -16.51
CA GLY A 120 16.28 15.16 -17.39
C GLY A 120 15.06 15.90 -17.92
N SER A 121 15.07 17.23 -17.87
CA SER A 121 13.93 18.06 -18.30
C SER A 121 13.81 18.22 -19.83
N ASN A 122 14.71 17.62 -20.62
CA ASN A 122 14.75 17.80 -22.08
C ASN A 122 14.69 16.48 -22.85
N ASP A 123 14.02 16.57 -24.01
CA ASP A 123 13.72 15.52 -24.97
C ASP A 123 14.79 14.45 -25.13
N PHE A 124 14.34 13.20 -25.12
CA PHE A 124 15.07 11.94 -25.31
C PHE A 124 15.97 11.86 -26.57
N TYR A 125 16.02 12.92 -27.39
CA TYR A 125 16.66 12.96 -28.71
C TYR A 125 17.87 13.90 -28.82
N HIS A 126 18.18 14.74 -27.82
CA HIS A 126 19.37 15.58 -27.87
C HIS A 126 20.23 15.36 -26.62
N GLY A 127 21.39 14.74 -26.84
CA GLY A 127 22.29 14.27 -25.79
C GLY A 127 22.70 15.33 -24.77
N ALA A 128 22.92 14.85 -23.54
CA ALA A 128 23.66 15.49 -22.46
C ALA A 128 23.30 16.98 -22.21
N GLY A 129 22.11 17.23 -21.69
CA GLY A 129 21.78 18.50 -21.02
C GLY A 129 21.97 18.38 -19.51
N GLU A 130 22.71 19.32 -18.91
CA GLU A 130 23.09 19.39 -17.48
C GLU A 130 21.93 19.69 -16.50
N ASN A 131 20.68 19.65 -16.95
CA ASN A 131 19.50 19.98 -16.14
C ASN A 131 18.75 18.72 -15.72
N TYR A 132 19.26 18.07 -14.67
CA TYR A 132 18.55 17.00 -13.98
C TYR A 132 17.78 17.59 -12.79
N GLU A 133 16.47 17.42 -12.78
CA GLU A 133 15.66 17.67 -11.60
C GLU A 133 15.60 16.42 -10.73
N ASN A 134 15.78 16.62 -9.43
CA ASN A 134 15.68 15.54 -8.46
C ASN A 134 14.31 15.57 -7.79
N PHE A 135 13.67 14.40 -7.69
CA PHE A 135 12.49 14.23 -6.87
C PHE A 135 12.64 13.01 -5.96
N ASN A 136 11.87 13.04 -4.88
CA ASN A 136 12.07 12.19 -3.72
C ASN A 136 10.79 11.43 -3.42
N ILE A 137 10.86 10.09 -3.35
CA ILE A 137 9.73 9.26 -2.94
C ILE A 137 10.05 8.64 -1.58
N LEU A 138 9.38 9.13 -0.55
CA LEU A 138 9.49 8.57 0.80
C LEU A 138 8.47 7.45 1.02
N ALA A 139 7.20 7.74 0.78
CA ALA A 139 6.12 6.83 1.12
C ALA A 139 5.00 6.82 0.08
N LEU A 140 4.41 5.65 -0.10
CA LEU A 140 3.22 5.40 -0.90
C LEU A 140 2.06 5.21 0.07
N LEU A 141 1.08 6.11 -0.01
CA LEU A 141 -0.09 6.12 0.87
C LEU A 141 -1.31 5.64 0.06
N TYR A 142 -1.90 4.52 0.45
CA TYR A 142 -3.17 4.05 -0.10
C TYR A 142 -4.12 3.65 1.02
N ALA A 143 -4.95 4.60 1.47
CA ALA A 143 -5.79 4.40 2.65
C ALA A 143 -4.95 3.86 3.82
N ASP A 144 -5.28 2.67 4.34
CA ASP A 144 -4.58 2.00 5.44
C ASP A 144 -3.32 1.23 5.01
N ASP A 145 -3.13 0.98 3.71
CA ASP A 145 -1.93 0.37 3.17
C ASP A 145 -0.83 1.43 2.98
N LEU A 146 0.26 1.31 3.74
CA LEU A 146 1.36 2.24 3.74
C LEU A 146 2.67 1.53 3.37
N VAL A 147 3.42 2.10 2.43
CA VAL A 147 4.74 1.61 2.05
C VAL A 147 5.75 2.73 2.15
N ALA A 148 6.77 2.60 2.99
CA ALA A 148 7.92 3.49 3.02
C ALA A 148 9.10 2.86 2.29
N MET A 149 9.89 3.68 1.60
CA MET A 149 11.03 3.23 0.82
C MET A 149 12.27 4.06 1.18
N CYS A 150 13.38 3.37 1.42
CA CYS A 150 14.66 3.98 1.75
C CYS A 150 15.81 3.28 1.02
N GLU A 151 16.89 4.01 0.79
CA GLU A 151 18.09 3.47 0.13
C GLU A 151 18.99 2.69 1.09
N THR A 152 18.92 3.01 2.39
CA THR A 152 19.72 2.37 3.44
C THR A 152 18.84 1.87 4.57
N ALA A 153 19.39 0.93 5.34
CA ALA A 153 18.77 0.38 6.53
C ALA A 153 18.65 1.45 7.64
N ASP A 154 19.68 2.29 7.81
CA ASP A 154 19.70 3.38 8.79
C ASP A 154 18.62 4.43 8.51
N ASN A 155 18.41 4.78 7.24
CA ASN A 155 17.36 5.71 6.83
C ASN A 155 15.98 5.14 7.14
N LEU A 156 15.80 3.84 6.90
CA LEU A 156 14.55 3.16 7.21
C LEU A 156 14.28 3.15 8.72
N GLU A 157 15.30 2.89 9.53
CA GLU A 157 15.18 2.97 10.99
C GLU A 157 14.86 4.40 11.47
N THR A 158 15.48 5.40 10.85
CA THR A 158 15.25 6.83 11.09
C THR A 158 13.83 7.26 10.72
N PHE A 159 13.18 6.58 9.76
CA PHE A 159 11.75 6.75 9.49
C PHE A 159 10.86 6.02 10.50
N ILE A 160 11.19 4.76 10.80
CA ILE A 160 10.39 3.85 11.62
C ILE A 160 10.21 4.37 13.04
N ARG A 161 11.28 4.86 13.68
CA ARG A 161 11.22 5.28 15.09
C ARG A 161 10.29 6.48 15.31
N PRO A 162 10.41 7.60 14.55
CA PRO A 162 9.44 8.68 14.59
C PRO A 162 8.05 8.23 14.16
N PHE A 163 7.92 7.37 13.15
CA PHE A 163 6.62 6.87 12.72
C PHE A 163 5.87 6.17 13.86
N GLU A 164 6.51 5.22 14.55
CA GLU A 164 5.91 4.52 15.69
C GLU A 164 5.57 5.47 16.85
N LYS A 165 6.43 6.46 17.13
CA LYS A 165 6.18 7.46 18.17
C LYS A 165 4.96 8.34 17.85
N VAL A 166 4.95 8.95 16.66
CA VAL A 166 3.89 9.89 16.26
C VAL A 166 2.56 9.15 16.10
N THR A 167 2.55 7.97 15.48
CA THR A 167 1.32 7.17 15.35
C THR A 167 0.75 6.79 16.70
N GLN A 168 1.59 6.41 17.67
CA GLN A 168 1.15 6.12 19.03
C GLN A 168 0.54 7.35 19.72
N GLU A 169 1.18 8.52 19.62
CA GLU A 169 0.67 9.77 20.20
C GLU A 169 -0.73 10.15 19.68
N VAL A 170 -1.03 9.78 18.43
CA VAL A 170 -2.34 10.05 17.80
C VAL A 170 -3.34 8.89 17.93
N GLY A 171 -2.97 7.80 18.63
CA GLY A 171 -3.83 6.64 18.90
C GLY A 171 -3.87 5.58 17.80
N LEU A 172 -2.98 5.65 16.81
CA LEU A 172 -2.84 4.64 15.76
C LEU A 172 -1.77 3.61 16.13
N THR A 173 -2.00 2.35 15.80
CA THR A 173 -1.06 1.25 16.10
C THR A 173 -0.90 0.35 14.88
N ARG A 174 0.33 -0.07 14.58
CA ARG A 174 0.60 -1.04 13.51
C ARG A 174 0.20 -2.46 13.88
N SER A 175 -0.16 -3.26 12.89
CA SER A 175 -0.34 -4.70 13.01
C SER A 175 1.01 -5.40 13.01
N VAL A 176 1.38 -6.01 14.13
CA VAL A 176 2.67 -6.72 14.28
C VAL A 176 2.82 -7.85 13.26
N LYS A 177 1.73 -8.58 12.98
CA LYS A 177 1.75 -9.75 12.10
C LYS A 177 1.77 -9.42 10.60
N LYS A 178 1.29 -8.24 10.22
CA LYS A 178 1.17 -7.85 8.81
C LYS A 178 2.22 -6.83 8.39
N THR A 179 2.84 -6.15 9.36
CA THR A 179 3.89 -5.17 9.11
C THR A 179 5.23 -5.88 8.95
N CYS A 180 5.90 -5.68 7.83
CA CYS A 180 7.14 -6.38 7.49
C CYS A 180 8.11 -5.49 6.70
N ILE A 181 9.35 -5.96 6.56
CA ILE A 181 10.38 -5.33 5.74
C ILE A 181 10.73 -6.26 4.57
N MET A 182 10.97 -5.69 3.39
CA MET A 182 11.54 -6.38 2.24
C MET A 182 12.75 -5.60 1.72
N THR A 183 13.73 -6.30 1.14
CA THR A 183 14.83 -5.66 0.41
C THR A 183 15.04 -6.28 -0.97
N SER A 184 15.52 -5.46 -1.90
CA SER A 184 15.81 -5.87 -3.29
C SER A 184 17.15 -6.59 -3.46
N LYS A 185 18.06 -6.51 -2.47
CA LYS A 185 19.40 -7.09 -2.61
C LYS A 185 19.38 -8.56 -2.17
N GLN A 186 19.51 -9.48 -3.13
CA GLN A 186 19.97 -10.83 -2.84
C GLN A 186 21.46 -10.73 -2.47
N LEU A 187 21.86 -11.34 -1.35
CA LEU A 187 23.28 -11.57 -1.11
C LEU A 187 23.82 -12.37 -2.30
N GLU A 188 24.91 -11.90 -2.89
CA GLU A 188 25.84 -12.80 -3.55
C GLU A 188 26.29 -13.79 -2.46
N GLU A 189 25.67 -14.97 -2.43
CA GLU A 189 26.29 -16.09 -1.72
C GLU A 189 27.64 -16.31 -2.38
N ASP A 190 28.70 -16.27 -1.56
CA ASP A 190 30.02 -16.81 -1.86
C ASP A 190 29.89 -17.99 -2.84
N HIS A 191 30.68 -17.96 -3.90
CA HIS A 191 30.71 -18.91 -5.02
C HIS A 191 30.88 -20.41 -4.65
N ASN A 192 30.81 -20.80 -3.37
CA ASN A 192 31.13 -22.12 -2.85
C ASN A 192 29.97 -22.93 -2.24
N ARG A 193 28.70 -22.51 -2.31
CA ARG A 193 27.57 -23.40 -1.89
C ARG A 193 26.69 -23.82 -3.06
N LYS A 194 27.21 -24.81 -3.78
CA LYS A 194 26.46 -25.67 -4.71
C LYS A 194 25.37 -26.43 -3.94
N PHE A 195 24.12 -26.31 -4.40
CA PHE A 195 22.93 -27.12 -4.06
C PHE A 195 22.23 -26.87 -2.71
N LEU A 196 21.29 -25.91 -2.69
CA LEU A 196 20.13 -25.97 -1.79
C LEU A 196 18.87 -25.61 -2.59
N LYS A 197 17.94 -26.57 -2.67
CA LYS A 197 16.73 -26.54 -3.52
C LYS A 197 15.55 -25.78 -2.90
N ASP A 198 15.71 -25.27 -1.69
CA ASP A 198 14.67 -24.55 -0.96
C ASP A 198 15.29 -23.23 -0.44
N ARG A 199 15.22 -22.17 -1.24
CA ARG A 199 15.82 -20.87 -0.91
C ARG A 199 14.95 -20.15 0.12
N GLU A 200 15.27 -20.31 1.41
CA GLU A 200 15.06 -19.19 2.34
C GLU A 200 15.92 -18.03 1.84
N VAL A 201 15.29 -16.93 1.47
CA VAL A 201 16.02 -15.70 1.12
C VAL A 201 16.63 -15.17 2.41
N VAL A 202 17.92 -15.40 2.62
CA VAL A 202 18.65 -14.87 3.77
C VAL A 202 18.93 -13.40 3.50
N PHE A 203 18.32 -12.53 4.29
CA PHE A 203 18.55 -11.08 4.24
C PHE A 203 19.72 -10.72 5.16
N PRO A 204 20.57 -9.75 4.78
CA PRO A 204 21.69 -9.36 5.63
C PRO A 204 21.17 -8.78 6.94
N GLY A 205 21.45 -9.48 8.06
CA GLY A 205 21.66 -9.02 9.45
C GLY A 205 20.91 -7.79 10.02
N PHE A 206 19.82 -7.37 9.40
CA PHE A 206 19.13 -6.13 9.72
C PHE A 206 17.91 -6.43 10.56
N ASP A 207 18.13 -6.41 11.86
CA ASP A 207 17.12 -6.72 12.87
C ASP A 207 16.62 -5.44 13.53
N ILE A 208 15.64 -4.79 12.89
CA ILE A 208 14.95 -3.68 13.57
C ILE A 208 14.05 -4.25 14.65
N THR A 209 14.36 -3.89 15.89
CA THR A 209 13.52 -4.19 17.05
C THR A 209 12.83 -2.92 17.52
N ILE A 210 11.49 -2.93 17.51
CA ILE A 210 10.64 -1.87 18.06
C ILE A 210 9.93 -2.42 19.28
N ARG A 211 10.10 -1.79 20.45
CA ARG A 211 9.47 -2.22 21.72
C ARG A 211 9.68 -3.72 22.00
N ASN A 212 10.93 -4.19 21.86
CA ASN A 212 11.32 -5.60 22.03
C ASN A 212 10.63 -6.59 21.06
N GLN A 213 10.02 -6.11 19.99
CA GLN A 213 9.47 -6.93 18.90
C GLN A 213 10.28 -6.71 17.64
N LYS A 214 10.87 -7.79 17.12
CA LYS A 214 11.54 -7.79 15.83
C LYS A 214 10.51 -7.63 14.71
N ILE A 215 10.76 -6.74 13.76
CA ILE A 215 9.97 -6.67 12.54
C ILE A 215 10.40 -7.83 11.62
N GLU A 216 9.44 -8.56 11.09
CA GLU A 216 9.69 -9.68 10.19
C GLU A 216 10.24 -9.18 8.84
N THR A 217 11.29 -9.82 8.34
CA THR A 217 11.83 -9.58 7.00
C THR A 217 11.36 -10.69 6.06
N VAL A 218 10.73 -10.31 4.95
CA VAL A 218 10.08 -11.24 4.00
C VAL A 218 10.68 -11.14 2.60
N GLY A 219 10.67 -12.25 1.86
CA GLY A 219 11.08 -12.28 0.44
C GLY A 219 9.95 -12.10 -0.56
N SER A 220 8.71 -12.15 -0.10
CA SER A 220 7.56 -11.77 -0.91
C SER A 220 6.44 -11.25 -0.03
N PHE A 221 5.58 -10.42 -0.62
CA PHE A 221 4.38 -9.91 0.04
C PHE A 221 3.32 -9.52 -0.98
N ASN A 222 2.07 -9.35 -0.52
CA ASN A 222 0.98 -8.88 -1.36
C ASN A 222 0.69 -7.41 -1.06
N TYR A 223 0.76 -6.55 -2.08
CA TYR A 223 0.41 -5.13 -2.02
C TYR A 223 -0.74 -4.83 -2.95
N LEU A 224 -1.86 -4.30 -2.44
CA LEU A 224 -3.00 -3.89 -3.26
C LEU A 224 -3.48 -4.98 -4.24
N GLY A 225 -3.34 -6.25 -3.82
CA GLY A 225 -3.69 -7.44 -4.59
C GLY A 225 -2.59 -8.00 -5.51
N CYS A 226 -1.45 -7.33 -5.63
CA CYS A 226 -0.31 -7.75 -6.45
C CYS A 226 0.79 -8.40 -5.57
N SER A 227 1.25 -9.58 -5.98
CA SER A 227 2.39 -10.24 -5.33
C SER A 227 3.70 -9.58 -5.79
N LEU A 228 4.48 -9.12 -4.83
CA LEU A 228 5.79 -8.52 -5.01
C LEU A 228 6.82 -9.46 -4.40
N THR A 229 7.90 -9.71 -5.13
CA THR A 229 9.00 -10.57 -4.68
C THR A 229 10.30 -9.78 -4.70
N SER A 230 11.20 -10.09 -3.77
CA SER A 230 12.53 -9.45 -3.69
C SER A 230 13.34 -9.68 -4.97
N ASP A 231 13.17 -10.83 -5.61
CA ASP A 231 13.83 -11.20 -6.86
C ASP A 231 13.16 -10.63 -8.12
N GLN A 232 12.01 -9.98 -7.96
CA GLN A 232 11.17 -9.38 -9.00
C GLN A 232 10.88 -10.33 -10.18
N ARG A 233 10.84 -11.65 -9.95
CA ARG A 233 10.51 -12.59 -11.02
C ARG A 233 9.05 -12.43 -11.43
N PRO A 234 8.75 -12.27 -12.74
CA PRO A 234 7.39 -12.05 -13.23
C PRO A 234 6.43 -13.23 -12.98
N ASP A 235 6.98 -14.43 -12.77
CA ASP A 235 6.22 -15.69 -12.76
C ASP A 235 5.27 -15.83 -11.57
N SER A 236 5.62 -15.28 -10.41
CA SER A 236 4.80 -15.35 -9.18
C SER A 236 3.50 -14.53 -9.31
N GLY A 237 3.56 -13.36 -9.94
CA GLY A 237 2.39 -12.52 -10.20
C GLY A 237 1.46 -13.13 -11.24
N ILE A 238 2.01 -13.70 -12.32
CA ILE A 238 1.22 -14.35 -13.38
C ILE A 238 0.51 -15.59 -12.83
N SER A 239 1.22 -16.47 -12.13
CA SER A 239 0.64 -17.68 -11.53
C SER A 239 -0.49 -17.35 -10.55
N THR A 240 -0.27 -16.39 -9.64
CA THR A 240 -1.30 -15.93 -8.69
C THR A 240 -2.57 -15.42 -9.41
N ARG A 241 -2.41 -14.65 -10.49
CA ARG A 241 -3.54 -14.20 -11.31
C ARG A 241 -4.27 -15.34 -11.98
N LEU A 242 -3.55 -16.27 -12.59
CA LEU A 242 -4.14 -17.45 -13.23
C LEU A 242 -4.94 -18.27 -12.22
N SER A 243 -4.45 -18.42 -11.00
CA SER A 243 -5.19 -19.07 -9.91
C SER A 243 -6.49 -18.32 -9.58
N LYS A 244 -6.46 -16.98 -9.43
CA LYS A 244 -7.69 -16.18 -9.17
C LYS A 244 -8.70 -16.30 -10.33
N VAL A 245 -8.22 -16.27 -11.57
CA VAL A 245 -9.05 -16.45 -12.78
C VAL A 245 -9.66 -17.85 -12.83
N ALA A 246 -8.88 -18.89 -12.54
CA ALA A 246 -9.34 -20.26 -12.48
C ALA A 246 -10.42 -20.44 -11.40
N THR A 247 -10.23 -19.85 -10.22
CA THR A 247 -11.22 -19.86 -9.14
C THR A 247 -12.53 -19.17 -9.58
N ALA A 248 -12.45 -17.95 -10.11
CA ALA A 248 -13.63 -17.21 -10.59
C ALA A 248 -14.37 -17.98 -11.71
N PHE A 249 -13.63 -18.62 -12.61
CA PHE A 249 -14.21 -19.49 -13.63
C PHE A 249 -14.89 -20.71 -13.01
N ASN A 250 -14.24 -21.40 -12.08
CA ASN A 250 -14.76 -22.62 -11.47
C ASN A 250 -16.02 -22.37 -10.61
N MET A 251 -16.11 -21.24 -9.91
CA MET A 251 -17.32 -20.86 -9.16
C MET A 251 -18.57 -20.78 -10.04
N LEU A 252 -18.40 -20.44 -11.32
CA LEU A 252 -19.50 -20.30 -12.28
C LEU A 252 -19.73 -21.57 -13.12
N ARG A 253 -18.96 -22.64 -12.89
CA ARG A 253 -18.99 -23.88 -13.69
C ARG A 253 -20.37 -24.51 -13.76
N HIS A 254 -20.94 -24.84 -12.61
CA HIS A 254 -22.23 -25.53 -12.55
C HIS A 254 -23.43 -24.60 -12.77
N MET A 255 -23.26 -23.30 -12.50
CA MET A 255 -24.33 -22.31 -12.65
C MET A 255 -24.47 -21.79 -14.08
N ILE A 256 -23.36 -21.61 -14.81
CA ILE A 256 -23.35 -20.94 -16.11
C ILE A 256 -22.73 -21.82 -17.20
N TRP A 257 -21.51 -22.32 -17.00
CA TRP A 257 -20.74 -22.94 -18.09
C TRP A 257 -21.29 -24.30 -18.53
N SER A 258 -21.71 -25.13 -17.56
CA SER A 258 -22.26 -26.46 -17.79
C SER A 258 -23.75 -26.45 -18.16
N ARG A 259 -24.45 -25.33 -18.02
CA ARG A 259 -25.90 -25.25 -18.28
C ARG A 259 -26.20 -25.03 -19.75
N LYS A 260 -26.59 -26.10 -20.45
CA LYS A 260 -26.98 -26.07 -21.87
C LYS A 260 -28.08 -25.06 -22.21
N SER A 261 -28.98 -24.77 -21.27
CA SER A 261 -30.07 -23.80 -21.44
C SER A 261 -29.62 -22.34 -21.59
N ILE A 262 -28.39 -22.01 -21.19
CA ILE A 262 -27.87 -20.64 -21.29
C ILE A 262 -27.20 -20.44 -22.64
N PRO A 263 -27.63 -19.45 -23.46
CA PRO A 263 -27.02 -19.17 -24.74
C PRO A 263 -25.54 -18.75 -24.62
N ILE A 264 -24.72 -19.15 -25.60
CA ILE A 264 -23.28 -18.84 -25.64
C ILE A 264 -23.01 -17.32 -25.53
N LYS A 265 -23.85 -16.49 -26.15
CA LYS A 265 -23.74 -15.02 -26.09
C LYS A 265 -23.85 -14.49 -24.65
N SER A 266 -24.73 -15.06 -23.84
CA SER A 266 -24.88 -14.71 -22.43
C SER A 266 -23.69 -15.23 -21.61
N ARG A 267 -23.22 -16.45 -21.88
CA ARG A 267 -22.01 -16.99 -21.23
C ARG A 267 -20.79 -16.12 -21.51
N LEU A 268 -20.61 -15.63 -22.73
CA LEU A 268 -19.52 -14.73 -23.10
C LEU A 268 -19.60 -13.38 -22.38
N LYS A 269 -20.82 -12.82 -22.20
CA LYS A 269 -21.01 -11.60 -21.40
C LYS A 269 -20.57 -11.81 -19.94
N VAL A 270 -20.99 -12.91 -19.31
CA VAL A 270 -20.60 -13.26 -17.93
C VAL A 270 -19.10 -13.51 -17.84
N PHE A 271 -18.51 -14.23 -18.79
CA PHE A 271 -17.07 -14.46 -18.84
C PHE A 271 -16.29 -13.14 -18.89
N ARG A 272 -16.68 -12.21 -19.78
CA ARG A 272 -16.05 -10.89 -19.87
C ARG A 272 -16.23 -10.06 -18.60
N ALA A 273 -17.39 -10.13 -17.96
CA ALA A 273 -17.70 -9.34 -16.77
C ALA A 273 -17.03 -9.88 -15.49
N CYS A 274 -16.98 -11.20 -15.31
CA CYS A 274 -16.59 -11.82 -14.04
C CYS A 274 -15.19 -12.46 -14.09
N VAL A 275 -14.79 -13.04 -15.22
CA VAL A 275 -13.54 -13.80 -15.33
C VAL A 275 -12.44 -12.94 -15.95
N LEU A 276 -12.73 -12.31 -17.10
CA LEU A 276 -11.76 -11.46 -17.79
C LEU A 276 -11.43 -10.21 -16.97
N ARG A 277 -12.39 -9.64 -16.22
CA ARG A 277 -12.11 -8.51 -15.31
C ARG A 277 -11.09 -8.86 -14.22
N VAL A 278 -11.12 -10.09 -13.68
CA VAL A 278 -10.15 -10.55 -12.68
C VAL A 278 -8.75 -10.63 -13.29
N TYR A 279 -8.65 -11.11 -14.54
CA TYR A 279 -7.38 -11.11 -15.28
C TYR A 279 -6.86 -9.67 -15.56
N CYS A 280 -7.76 -8.77 -16.00
CA CYS A 280 -7.39 -7.44 -16.42
C CYS A 280 -7.20 -6.42 -15.28
N MET A 281 -7.67 -6.69 -14.06
CA MET A 281 -7.58 -5.75 -12.94
C MET A 281 -6.14 -5.33 -12.59
N GLU A 282 -5.17 -6.23 -12.80
CA GLU A 282 -3.75 -5.89 -12.62
C GLU A 282 -3.09 -5.35 -13.90
N VAL A 283 -3.56 -5.79 -15.08
CA VAL A 283 -3.04 -5.33 -16.37
C VAL A 283 -3.39 -3.86 -16.62
N LYS A 284 -4.59 -3.41 -16.25
CA LYS A 284 -4.99 -1.99 -16.36
C LYS A 284 -4.33 -1.08 -15.30
N ARG A 285 -3.91 -1.64 -14.16
CA ARG A 285 -3.14 -0.90 -13.14
C ARG A 285 -1.66 -0.73 -13.53
N GLY A 286 -1.06 -1.74 -14.18
CA GLY A 286 0.28 -1.63 -14.74
C GLY A 286 0.39 -0.90 -16.10
N LEU A 287 -0.70 -0.73 -16.85
CA LEU A 287 -0.71 -0.11 -18.19
C LEU A 287 -1.41 1.27 -18.24
N SER A 288 -1.48 1.99 -17.11
CA SER A 288 -1.92 3.40 -17.14
C SER A 288 -0.76 4.34 -17.54
N GLN A 289 -0.23 4.11 -18.73
CA GLN A 289 0.67 4.94 -19.56
C GLN A 289 0.38 4.45 -21.00
N VAL A 290 0.06 5.22 -22.04
CA VAL A 290 0.26 6.63 -22.40
C VAL A 290 -0.83 6.96 -23.44
N TYR A 291 -1.56 8.05 -23.29
CA TYR A 291 -2.07 8.81 -24.45
C TYR A 291 -1.71 10.27 -24.20
N MET A 292 -0.48 10.65 -24.55
CA MET A 292 -0.20 12.03 -24.90
C MET A 292 -0.91 12.26 -26.24
N TYR A 293 -2.02 12.99 -26.19
CA TYR A 293 -2.43 13.74 -27.38
C TYR A 293 -1.51 14.95 -27.43
N VAL A 294 -0.59 14.93 -28.38
CA VAL A 294 0.05 16.14 -28.88
C VAL A 294 -1.00 16.79 -29.77
N GLU A 295 -1.46 17.98 -29.38
CA GLU A 295 -2.07 18.92 -30.34
C GLU A 295 -0.99 19.55 -31.20
#